data_AF-A0A5C7E2I6-F1
#
_entry.id   AF-A0A5C7E2I6-F1
#
_cell.length_a   1.000
_cell.length_b   1.000
_cell.length_c   1.000
_cell.angle_alpha   90.00
_cell.angle_beta   90.00
_cell.angle_gamma   90.00
#
_symmetry.space_group_name_H-M   'P 1'
#
loop_
_entity.id
_entity.type
_entity.pdbx_description
1 polymer ?
#
loop_
_entity_poly.entity_id
_entity_poly.type
_entity_poly.pdbx_seq_one_letter_code
_entity_poly.pdbx_strand_id
1 'polypeptide(L)'
;MFGFSQNHQFIPDVFKNYSLYEINYIFLNFYNTLNEDDMKIPYSYANKAQNLKELFILRIKDLLQESDDIKCFYSKNIIQAYISGASIKLENKIPKSPLAKMILSISNDSILINPQIAFENFVFDKICKSNPKLKITIKDDLCIIEDTIAILIKFNQNQDKDIEWALKHIGENSFEKFYIVYPRSENFTHYKQIRAFLCENNNIVLKLVPYTINNQILRRC
;
A
#
# COMPACT_ATOMS: atom_id res chain seq x y z
N MET A 1 -9.28 6.36 -5.24
CA MET A 1 -9.39 5.76 -3.90
C MET A 1 -9.39 4.25 -4.04
N PHE A 2 -8.96 3.52 -3.00
CA PHE A 2 -9.09 2.07 -2.90
C PHE A 2 -9.66 1.70 -1.54
N GLY A 3 -10.77 0.96 -1.49
CA GLY A 3 -11.41 0.58 -0.23
C GLY A 3 -12.91 0.47 -0.35
N PHE A 4 -13.63 0.77 0.73
CA PHE A 4 -15.10 0.71 0.76
C PHE A 4 -15.70 1.89 1.51
N SER A 5 -16.95 2.21 1.19
CA SER A 5 -17.79 3.12 1.95
C SER A 5 -19.23 2.63 1.88
N GLN A 6 -19.86 2.46 3.02
CA GLN A 6 -21.17 1.82 3.18
C GLN A 6 -21.16 0.43 2.52
N ASN A 7 -22.02 0.24 1.52
CA ASN A 7 -22.13 -1.00 0.74
C ASN A 7 -21.38 -0.93 -0.60
N HIS A 8 -20.59 0.10 -0.84
CA HIS A 8 -19.87 0.30 -2.10
C HIS A 8 -18.37 0.04 -1.96
N GLN A 9 -17.79 -0.61 -2.96
CA GLN A 9 -16.34 -0.81 -3.08
C GLN A 9 -15.77 0.13 -4.14
N PHE A 10 -14.61 0.69 -3.86
CA PHE A 10 -13.85 1.55 -4.76
C PHE A 10 -12.60 0.79 -5.17
N ILE A 11 -12.59 0.21 -6.37
CA ILE A 11 -11.46 -0.55 -6.89
C ILE A 11 -10.77 0.31 -7.95
N PRO A 12 -9.45 0.57 -7.84
CA PRO A 12 -8.73 1.30 -8.87
C PRO A 12 -8.78 0.60 -10.24
N ASP A 13 -8.88 1.39 -11.31
CA ASP A 13 -9.02 0.87 -12.69
C ASP A 13 -7.91 -0.11 -13.10
N VAL A 14 -6.70 0.09 -12.57
CA VAL A 14 -5.55 -0.78 -12.82
C VAL A 14 -5.78 -2.23 -12.35
N PHE A 15 -6.72 -2.44 -11.42
CA PHE A 15 -7.11 -3.74 -10.89
C PHE A 15 -8.52 -4.18 -11.29
N LYS A 16 -9.19 -3.47 -12.22
CA LYS A 16 -10.60 -3.72 -12.56
C LYS A 16 -10.88 -5.15 -13.06
N ASN A 17 -9.88 -5.79 -13.69
CA ASN A 17 -9.98 -7.13 -14.27
C ASN A 17 -9.42 -8.21 -13.33
N TYR A 18 -9.00 -7.84 -12.12
CA TYR A 18 -8.44 -8.79 -11.16
C TYR A 18 -9.56 -9.59 -10.49
N SER A 19 -9.29 -10.83 -10.11
CA SER A 19 -10.22 -11.62 -9.30
C SER A 19 -10.42 -10.97 -7.92
N LEU A 20 -11.54 -11.28 -7.27
CA LEU A 20 -11.84 -10.79 -5.92
C LEU A 20 -10.73 -11.14 -4.91
N TYR A 21 -10.18 -12.36 -5.01
CA TYR A 21 -9.05 -12.77 -4.18
C TYR A 21 -7.84 -11.85 -4.36
N GLU A 22 -7.46 -11.57 -5.60
CA GLU A 22 -6.31 -10.69 -5.89
C GLU A 22 -6.59 -9.26 -5.43
N ILE A 23 -7.80 -8.74 -5.63
CA ILE A 23 -8.22 -7.43 -5.13
C ILE A 23 -8.08 -7.36 -3.61
N ASN A 24 -8.64 -8.33 -2.89
CA ASN A 24 -8.52 -8.42 -1.43
C ASN A 24 -7.04 -8.48 -1.01
N TYR A 25 -6.23 -9.29 -1.70
CA TYR A 25 -4.82 -9.45 -1.39
C TYR A 25 -4.02 -8.17 -1.58
N ILE A 26 -4.25 -7.45 -2.69
CA ILE A 26 -3.60 -6.16 -2.98
C ILE A 26 -4.04 -5.12 -1.95
N PHE A 27 -5.34 -5.07 -1.63
CA PHE A 27 -5.85 -4.17 -0.59
C PHE A 27 -5.17 -4.44 0.76
N LEU A 28 -5.03 -5.70 1.16
CA LEU A 28 -4.32 -6.07 2.39
C LEU A 28 -2.85 -5.66 2.36
N ASN A 29 -2.17 -5.76 1.23
CA ASN A 29 -0.78 -5.27 1.12
C ASN A 29 -0.71 -3.77 1.38
N PHE A 30 -1.59 -2.98 0.76
CA PHE A 30 -1.64 -1.53 0.98
C PHE A 30 -2.04 -1.16 2.40
N TYR A 31 -3.12 -1.77 2.90
CA TYR A 31 -3.61 -1.52 4.25
C TYR A 31 -2.56 -1.89 5.30
N ASN A 32 -1.97 -3.09 5.23
CA ASN A 32 -0.99 -3.54 6.20
C ASN A 32 0.33 -2.75 6.14
N THR A 33 0.73 -2.24 4.97
CA THR A 33 1.90 -1.35 4.88
C THR A 33 1.67 -0.02 5.61
N LEU A 34 0.43 0.50 5.57
CA LEU A 34 0.10 1.79 6.17
C LEU A 34 -0.25 1.72 7.67
N ASN A 35 -0.36 0.52 8.23
CA ASN A 35 -0.83 0.32 9.60
C ASN A 35 0.21 -0.41 10.46
N GLU A 36 0.18 -0.11 11.76
CA GLU A 36 0.98 -0.79 12.78
C GLU A 36 0.57 -2.26 12.94
N ASP A 37 1.46 -3.06 13.53
CA ASP A 37 1.30 -4.52 13.63
C ASP A 37 -0.02 -4.96 14.28
N ASP A 38 -0.54 -4.20 15.24
CA ASP A 38 -1.78 -4.52 15.95
C ASP A 38 -3.04 -4.29 15.11
N MET A 39 -2.94 -3.46 14.07
CA MET A 39 -4.02 -3.20 13.11
C MET A 39 -3.89 -4.02 11.84
N LYS A 40 -2.80 -4.77 11.63
CA LYS A 40 -2.63 -5.60 10.43
C LYS A 40 -3.69 -6.70 10.36
N ILE A 41 -4.18 -6.93 9.15
CA ILE A 41 -5.15 -7.97 8.83
C ILE A 41 -4.42 -9.14 8.16
N PRO A 42 -4.57 -10.38 8.67
CA PRO A 42 -3.98 -11.58 8.07
C PRO A 42 -4.35 -11.77 6.60
N TYR A 43 -3.35 -12.13 5.78
CA TYR A 43 -3.54 -12.45 4.35
C TYR A 43 -4.47 -13.65 4.11
N SER A 44 -4.60 -14.54 5.10
CA SER A 44 -5.51 -15.69 5.08
C SER A 44 -6.99 -15.33 5.03
N TYR A 45 -7.36 -14.05 5.09
CA TYR A 45 -8.73 -13.61 4.86
C TYR A 45 -9.00 -13.23 3.40
N ALA A 46 -7.97 -13.02 2.58
CA ALA A 46 -8.15 -12.62 1.18
C ALA A 46 -8.98 -13.65 0.38
N ASN A 47 -8.85 -14.93 0.71
CA ASN A 47 -9.59 -16.04 0.09
C ASN A 47 -10.94 -16.35 0.77
N LYS A 48 -11.23 -15.74 1.92
CA LYS A 48 -12.48 -15.96 2.68
C LYS A 48 -13.48 -14.84 2.46
N ALA A 49 -13.00 -13.60 2.43
CA ALA A 49 -13.82 -12.40 2.33
C ALA A 49 -14.47 -12.25 0.95
N GLN A 50 -15.77 -11.95 0.93
CA GLN A 50 -16.56 -11.67 -0.27
C GLN A 50 -16.46 -10.21 -0.72
N ASN A 51 -15.89 -9.35 0.12
CA ASN A 51 -15.63 -7.93 -0.18
C ASN A 51 -14.60 -7.36 0.79
N LEU A 52 -14.12 -6.14 0.52
CA LEU A 52 -13.10 -5.47 1.33
C LEU A 52 -13.53 -5.21 2.78
N LYS A 53 -14.81 -4.90 3.03
CA LYS A 53 -15.34 -4.69 4.39
C LYS A 53 -15.30 -5.98 5.21
N GLU A 54 -15.57 -7.12 4.58
CA GLU A 54 -15.57 -8.41 5.23
C GLU A 54 -14.19 -8.83 5.75
N LEU A 55 -13.09 -8.32 5.17
CA LEU A 55 -11.73 -8.51 5.72
C LEU A 55 -11.63 -8.04 7.18
N PHE A 56 -12.24 -6.89 7.50
CA PHE A 56 -12.26 -6.31 8.83
C PHE A 56 -13.20 -7.08 9.75
N ILE A 57 -14.37 -7.47 9.24
CA ILE A 57 -15.36 -8.26 10.01
C ILE A 57 -14.75 -9.61 10.42
N LEU A 58 -14.04 -10.29 9.52
CA LEU A 58 -13.32 -11.53 9.82
C LEU A 58 -12.26 -11.31 10.90
N ARG A 59 -11.47 -10.23 10.80
CA ARG A 59 -10.47 -9.92 11.83
C ARG A 59 -11.09 -9.63 13.20
N ILE A 60 -12.20 -8.89 13.24
CA ILE A 60 -12.94 -8.59 14.47
C ILE A 60 -13.47 -9.88 15.11
N LYS A 61 -14.04 -10.78 14.30
CA LYS A 61 -14.53 -12.09 14.78
C LYS A 61 -13.44 -12.92 15.43
N ASP A 62 -12.26 -13.00 14.80
CA ASP A 62 -11.13 -13.76 15.35
C ASP A 62 -10.61 -13.09 16.63
N LEU A 63 -10.46 -11.76 16.65
CA LEU A 63 -10.04 -11.01 17.83
C LEU A 63 -11.01 -11.13 19.02
N LEU A 64 -12.32 -11.27 18.76
CA LEU A 64 -13.33 -11.52 19.81
C LEU A 64 -13.16 -12.90 20.46
N GLN A 65 -12.65 -13.88 19.73
CA GLN A 65 -12.38 -15.23 20.27
C GLN A 65 -11.06 -15.26 21.06
N GLU A 66 -10.11 -14.41 20.70
CA GLU A 66 -8.79 -14.27 21.35
C GLU A 66 -8.82 -13.36 22.61
N SER A 67 -9.91 -12.62 22.86
CA SER A 67 -9.88 -11.52 23.83
C SER A 67 -9.92 -12.00 25.30
N ASP A 68 -8.84 -11.74 26.02
CA ASP A 68 -8.74 -11.80 27.49
C ASP A 68 -9.07 -10.44 28.16
N ASP A 69 -9.14 -10.41 29.50
CA ASP A 69 -9.62 -9.27 30.32
C ASP A 69 -9.00 -7.90 29.96
N ILE A 70 -9.76 -7.12 29.21
CA ILE A 70 -9.33 -5.85 28.60
C ILE A 70 -9.26 -4.73 29.64
N LYS A 71 -8.13 -4.50 30.30
CA LYS A 71 -8.05 -3.50 31.40
C LYS A 71 -8.48 -2.07 31.05
N CYS A 72 -8.45 -1.67 29.78
CA CYS A 72 -8.82 -0.32 29.35
C CYS A 72 -10.35 -0.14 29.28
N PHE A 73 -10.90 0.70 30.16
CA PHE A 73 -12.35 1.00 30.20
C PHE A 73 -12.91 1.49 28.86
N TYR A 74 -12.21 2.40 28.17
CA TYR A 74 -12.66 2.91 26.88
C TYR A 74 -12.74 1.80 25.81
N SER A 75 -11.73 0.91 25.77
CA SER A 75 -11.77 -0.27 24.90
C SER A 75 -12.91 -1.22 25.26
N LYS A 76 -13.16 -1.49 26.55
CA LYS A 76 -14.31 -2.31 26.99
C LYS A 76 -15.63 -1.74 26.48
N ASN A 77 -15.83 -0.42 26.62
CA ASN A 77 -17.08 0.24 26.19
C ASN A 77 -17.32 0.11 24.68
N ILE A 78 -16.29 0.32 23.85
CA ILE A 78 -16.39 0.14 22.39
C ILE A 78 -16.80 -1.30 22.05
N ILE A 79 -16.16 -2.28 22.68
CA ILE A 79 -16.40 -3.70 22.40
C ILE A 79 -17.80 -4.12 22.86
N GLN A 80 -18.24 -3.70 24.05
CA GLN A 80 -19.59 -3.96 24.54
C GLN A 80 -20.66 -3.32 23.65
N ALA A 81 -20.44 -2.09 23.19
CA ALA A 81 -21.36 -1.43 22.26
C ALA A 81 -21.48 -2.21 20.94
N TYR A 82 -20.35 -2.65 20.38
CA TYR A 82 -20.33 -3.48 19.18
C TYR A 82 -21.09 -4.80 19.35
N ILE A 83 -20.84 -5.53 20.45
CA ILE A 83 -21.50 -6.81 20.73
C ILE A 83 -23.02 -6.64 20.93
N SER A 84 -23.43 -5.58 21.64
CA SER A 84 -24.84 -5.31 21.93
C SER A 84 -25.59 -4.61 20.78
N GLY A 85 -24.89 -4.25 19.69
CA GLY A 85 -25.47 -3.47 18.59
C GLY A 85 -25.82 -2.02 18.98
N ALA A 86 -25.29 -1.53 20.10
CA ALA A 86 -25.50 -0.16 20.56
C ALA A 86 -24.60 0.83 19.83
N SER A 87 -24.96 2.12 19.90
CA SER A 87 -24.11 3.18 19.36
C SER A 87 -22.81 3.32 20.16
N ILE A 88 -21.69 3.41 19.44
CA ILE A 88 -20.38 3.62 20.05
C ILE A 88 -20.25 5.09 20.46
N LYS A 89 -20.04 5.34 21.75
CA LYS A 89 -19.73 6.68 22.25
C LYS A 89 -18.27 7.02 21.94
N LEU A 90 -18.06 7.95 21.03
CA LEU A 90 -16.73 8.44 20.67
C LEU A 90 -16.19 9.35 21.78
N GLU A 91 -14.96 9.10 22.22
CA GLU A 91 -14.21 9.97 23.11
C GLU A 91 -12.96 10.48 22.37
N ASN A 92 -12.40 11.61 22.81
CA ASN A 92 -11.12 12.12 22.30
C ASN A 92 -9.93 11.29 22.84
N LYS A 93 -9.97 9.97 22.66
CA LYS A 93 -8.98 9.01 23.13
C LYS A 93 -8.81 7.89 22.10
N ILE A 94 -7.61 7.31 22.05
CA ILE A 94 -7.33 6.15 21.21
C ILE A 94 -7.52 4.88 22.06
N PRO A 95 -8.33 3.89 21.63
CA PRO A 95 -8.46 2.63 22.35
C PRO A 95 -7.13 1.86 22.36
N LYS A 96 -6.84 1.17 23.47
CA LYS A 96 -5.61 0.38 23.62
C LYS A 96 -5.71 -1.03 23.05
N SER A 97 -6.92 -1.62 23.06
CA SER A 97 -7.13 -2.97 22.52
C SER A 97 -7.14 -2.95 20.98
N PRO A 98 -6.41 -3.87 20.32
CA PRO A 98 -6.48 -4.04 18.86
C PRO A 98 -7.90 -4.27 18.36
N LEU A 99 -8.70 -5.05 19.11
CA LEU A 99 -10.10 -5.30 18.80
C LEU A 99 -10.93 -4.01 18.81
N ALA A 100 -10.77 -3.18 19.84
CA ALA A 100 -11.48 -1.92 19.94
C ALA A 100 -11.05 -0.92 18.84
N LYS A 101 -9.76 -0.87 18.50
CA LYS A 101 -9.25 -0.07 17.37
C LYS A 101 -9.87 -0.53 16.05
N MET A 102 -9.93 -1.85 15.81
CA MET A 102 -10.48 -2.43 14.58
C MET A 102 -11.99 -2.15 14.45
N ILE A 103 -12.77 -2.36 15.52
CA ILE A 103 -14.20 -2.02 15.56
C ILE A 103 -14.42 -0.54 15.23
N LEU A 104 -13.64 0.34 15.87
CA LEU A 104 -13.75 1.77 15.66
C LEU A 104 -13.39 2.17 14.22
N SER A 105 -12.41 1.51 13.60
CA SER A 105 -12.00 1.79 12.22
C SER A 105 -13.12 1.58 11.20
N ILE A 106 -14.06 0.67 11.48
CA ILE A 106 -15.19 0.39 10.59
C ILE A 106 -16.52 0.98 11.09
N SER A 107 -16.55 1.69 12.22
CA SER A 107 -17.80 2.21 12.78
C SER A 107 -18.42 3.32 11.94
N ASN A 108 -17.59 4.05 11.20
CA ASN A 108 -18.03 5.07 10.22
C ASN A 108 -18.39 4.44 8.86
N ASP A 109 -18.36 3.11 8.78
CA ASP A 109 -18.64 2.31 7.59
C ASP A 109 -17.83 2.75 6.37
N SER A 110 -16.59 3.19 6.54
CA SER A 110 -15.78 3.70 5.44
C SER A 110 -14.30 3.56 5.73
N ILE A 111 -13.58 2.91 4.83
CA ILE A 111 -12.13 2.83 4.80
C ILE A 111 -11.69 3.07 3.36
N LEU A 112 -11.10 4.24 3.12
CA LEU A 112 -10.63 4.65 1.80
C LEU A 112 -9.15 5.01 1.88
N ILE A 113 -8.34 4.31 1.09
CA ILE A 113 -6.91 4.52 0.99
C ILE A 113 -6.61 5.33 -0.28
N ASN A 114 -5.68 6.27 -0.20
CA ASN A 114 -5.10 6.92 -1.37
C ASN A 114 -4.13 5.93 -2.06
N PRO A 115 -4.41 5.46 -3.28
CA PRO A 115 -3.59 4.44 -3.93
C PRO A 115 -2.16 4.90 -4.23
N GLN A 116 -1.96 6.19 -4.52
CA GLN A 116 -0.62 6.75 -4.77
C GLN A 116 0.24 6.63 -3.52
N ILE A 117 -0.27 7.15 -2.39
CA ILE A 117 0.44 7.11 -1.10
C ILE A 117 0.70 5.67 -0.66
N ALA A 118 -0.30 4.79 -0.79
CA ALA A 118 -0.14 3.39 -0.41
C ALA A 118 0.91 2.66 -1.25
N PHE A 119 0.92 2.90 -2.56
CA PHE A 119 1.85 2.26 -3.48
C PHE A 119 3.27 2.76 -3.27
N GLU A 120 3.46 4.06 -3.08
CA GLU A 120 4.73 4.67 -2.68
C GLU A 120 5.27 3.99 -1.42
N ASN A 121 4.51 4.03 -0.31
CA ASN A 121 4.94 3.43 0.96
C ASN A 121 5.25 1.94 0.81
N PHE A 122 4.46 1.21 0.03
CA PHE A 122 4.67 -0.21 -0.22
C PHE A 122 5.98 -0.50 -0.97
N VAL A 123 6.27 0.27 -2.02
CA VAL A 123 7.52 0.11 -2.78
C VAL A 123 8.72 0.55 -1.94
N PHE A 124 8.62 1.67 -1.23
CA PHE A 124 9.68 2.17 -0.34
C PHE A 124 10.01 1.17 0.77
N ASP A 125 9.00 0.69 1.49
CA ASP A 125 9.18 -0.30 2.56
C ASP A 125 9.89 -1.56 2.06
N LYS A 126 9.51 -2.05 0.86
CA LYS A 126 10.20 -3.17 0.23
C LYS A 126 11.64 -2.88 -0.16
N ILE A 127 11.93 -1.69 -0.71
CA ILE A 127 13.30 -1.30 -1.06
C ILE A 127 14.16 -1.25 0.21
N CYS A 128 13.68 -0.59 1.27
CA CYS A 128 14.39 -0.49 2.55
C CYS A 128 14.66 -1.87 3.16
N LYS A 129 13.64 -2.74 3.20
CA LYS A 129 13.78 -4.11 3.73
C LYS A 129 14.72 -5.00 2.91
N SER A 130 14.77 -4.79 1.60
CA SER A 130 15.66 -5.56 0.71
C SER A 130 17.10 -5.05 0.74
N ASN A 131 17.30 -3.79 1.13
CA ASN A 131 18.59 -3.10 1.06
C ASN A 131 18.96 -2.39 2.38
N PRO A 132 19.03 -3.10 3.53
CA PRO A 132 19.17 -2.47 4.84
C PRO A 132 20.50 -1.76 5.07
N LYS A 133 21.49 -1.96 4.19
CA LYS A 133 22.83 -1.35 4.27
C LYS A 133 23.03 -0.21 3.29
N LEU A 134 22.11 -0.01 2.34
CA LEU A 134 22.26 1.03 1.33
C LEU A 134 21.75 2.36 1.86
N LYS A 135 22.43 3.44 1.48
CA LYS A 135 21.94 4.81 1.69
C LYS A 135 20.71 5.04 0.81
N ILE A 136 19.57 5.26 1.45
CA ILE A 136 18.31 5.58 0.78
C ILE A 136 17.89 6.99 1.20
N THR A 137 17.71 7.86 0.22
CA THR A 137 17.23 9.25 0.40
C THR A 137 15.91 9.41 -0.33
N ILE A 138 14.94 10.08 0.31
CA ILE A 138 13.69 10.47 -0.36
C ILE A 138 13.75 11.98 -0.59
N LYS A 139 13.69 12.41 -1.86
CA LYS A 139 13.76 13.82 -2.25
C LYS A 139 12.97 14.05 -3.53
N ASP A 140 12.17 15.11 -3.58
CA ASP A 140 11.43 15.53 -4.79
C ASP A 140 10.66 14.37 -5.47
N ASP A 141 9.90 13.59 -4.69
CA ASP A 141 9.16 12.38 -5.10
C ASP A 141 10.03 11.20 -5.60
N LEU A 142 11.34 11.27 -5.46
CA LEU A 142 12.28 10.20 -5.82
C LEU A 142 12.75 9.41 -4.61
N CYS A 143 12.79 8.08 -4.77
CA CYS A 143 13.71 7.24 -4.00
C CYS A 143 15.08 7.29 -4.66
N ILE A 144 16.10 7.74 -3.94
CA ILE A 144 17.47 7.74 -4.41
C ILE A 144 18.28 6.74 -3.60
N ILE A 145 18.94 5.80 -4.27
CA ILE A 145 19.77 4.76 -3.65
C ILE A 145 21.23 5.02 -4.02
N GLU A 146 22.10 5.12 -3.00
CA GLU A 146 23.56 5.35 -3.15
C GLU A 146 23.90 6.52 -4.09
N ASP A 147 23.03 7.54 -4.13
CA ASP A 147 23.15 8.73 -5.00
C ASP A 147 23.27 8.45 -6.52
N THR A 148 23.11 7.19 -6.95
CA THR A 148 23.35 6.72 -8.33
C THR A 148 22.09 6.16 -9.01
N ILE A 149 21.13 5.65 -8.23
CA ILE A 149 19.88 5.09 -8.73
C ILE A 149 18.71 5.94 -8.25
N ALA A 150 17.94 6.49 -9.19
CA ALA A 150 16.70 7.21 -8.89
C ALA A 150 15.47 6.36 -9.27
N ILE A 151 14.44 6.40 -8.42
CA ILE A 151 13.19 5.68 -8.61
C ILE A 151 12.03 6.64 -8.41
N LEU A 152 11.27 6.88 -9.48
CA LEU A 152 10.01 7.61 -9.47
C LEU A 152 8.86 6.60 -9.34
N ILE A 153 8.05 6.73 -8.30
CA ILE A 153 6.93 5.80 -8.05
C ILE A 153 5.63 6.49 -8.40
N LYS A 154 4.85 5.91 -9.32
CA LYS A 154 3.56 6.45 -9.76
C LYS A 154 2.53 5.32 -9.78
N PHE A 155 1.35 5.57 -9.23
CA PHE A 155 0.26 4.60 -9.24
C PHE A 155 -0.53 4.67 -10.56
N ASN A 156 -0.87 5.88 -11.00
CA ASN A 156 -1.54 6.10 -12.28
C ASN A 156 -0.50 6.24 -13.39
N GLN A 157 -0.68 5.48 -14.47
CA GLN A 157 0.24 5.51 -15.60
C GLN A 157 -0.03 6.74 -16.47
N ASN A 158 0.94 7.66 -16.55
CA ASN A 158 1.00 8.69 -17.58
C ASN A 158 2.42 8.70 -18.17
N GLN A 159 2.71 7.65 -18.95
CA GLN A 159 4.08 7.31 -19.37
C GLN A 159 4.79 8.49 -20.05
N ASP A 160 4.12 9.18 -20.98
CA ASP A 160 4.75 10.28 -21.72
C ASP A 160 5.16 11.42 -20.78
N LYS A 161 4.23 11.89 -19.92
CA LYS A 161 4.49 12.96 -18.96
C LYS A 161 5.57 12.57 -17.94
N ASP A 162 5.53 11.33 -17.44
CA ASP A 162 6.47 10.85 -16.44
C ASP A 162 7.87 10.63 -17.04
N ILE A 163 7.96 10.21 -18.31
CA ILE A 163 9.22 10.10 -19.06
C ILE A 163 9.82 11.49 -19.30
N GLU A 164 9.03 12.46 -19.77
CA GLU A 164 9.49 13.84 -19.96
C GLU A 164 10.03 14.43 -18.65
N TRP A 165 9.30 14.22 -17.55
CA TRP A 165 9.74 14.65 -16.22
C TRP A 165 11.05 13.98 -15.82
N ALA A 166 11.18 12.67 -16.01
CA ALA A 166 12.39 11.92 -15.70
C ALA A 166 13.59 12.42 -16.52
N LEU A 167 13.44 12.63 -17.83
CA LEU A 167 14.51 13.12 -18.70
C LEU A 167 15.02 14.50 -18.27
N LYS A 168 14.13 15.39 -17.82
CA LYS A 168 14.53 16.68 -17.24
C LYS A 168 15.41 16.50 -16.00
N HIS A 169 14.99 15.65 -15.06
CA HIS A 169 15.72 15.41 -13.80
C HIS A 169 17.04 14.69 -14.04
N ILE A 170 17.10 13.81 -15.04
CA ILE A 170 18.34 13.17 -15.49
C ILE A 170 19.32 14.22 -16.04
N GLY A 171 18.85 15.26 -16.75
CA GLY A 171 19.72 16.32 -17.24
C GLY A 171 20.33 17.20 -16.14
N GLU A 172 19.69 17.25 -14.97
CA GLU A 172 20.08 18.09 -13.83
C GLU A 172 20.91 17.32 -12.78
N ASN A 173 21.03 15.99 -12.91
CA ASN A 173 21.65 15.11 -11.92
C ASN A 173 22.52 14.03 -12.59
N SER A 174 23.44 13.42 -11.84
CA SER A 174 24.38 12.41 -12.34
C SER A 174 23.94 10.97 -12.02
N PHE A 175 22.68 10.62 -12.32
CA PHE A 175 22.19 9.25 -12.07
C PHE A 175 22.70 8.27 -13.13
N GLU A 176 23.10 7.07 -12.72
CA GLU A 176 23.43 5.97 -13.65
C GLU A 176 22.16 5.24 -14.13
N LYS A 177 21.16 5.16 -13.24
CA LYS A 177 19.92 4.41 -13.48
C LYS A 177 18.73 5.22 -12.98
N PHE A 178 17.69 5.24 -13.80
CA PHE A 178 16.43 5.89 -13.49
C PHE A 178 15.28 4.93 -13.77
N TYR A 179 14.48 4.64 -12.76
CA TYR A 179 13.33 3.74 -12.86
C TYR A 179 12.03 4.49 -12.60
N ILE A 180 11.08 4.36 -13.50
CA ILE A 180 9.70 4.78 -13.28
C ILE A 180 8.90 3.53 -12.98
N VAL A 181 8.36 3.45 -11.77
CA VAL A 181 7.72 2.26 -11.22
C VAL A 181 6.21 2.47 -11.20
N TYR A 182 5.48 1.55 -11.85
CA TYR A 182 4.01 1.51 -11.84
C TYR A 182 3.50 0.18 -11.28
N PRO A 183 2.27 0.12 -10.76
CA PRO A 183 1.62 -1.15 -10.47
C PRO A 183 1.57 -2.00 -11.73
N ARG A 184 1.94 -3.28 -11.59
CA ARG A 184 1.76 -4.25 -12.67
C ARG A 184 0.28 -4.32 -13.02
N SER A 185 -0.02 -4.31 -14.32
CA SER A 185 -1.38 -4.41 -14.84
C SER A 185 -1.41 -5.37 -16.01
N GLU A 186 -2.61 -5.71 -16.49
CA GLU A 186 -2.78 -6.56 -17.68
C GLU A 186 -2.04 -5.99 -18.90
N ASN A 187 -2.06 -4.66 -19.05
CA ASN A 187 -1.42 -3.95 -20.17
C ASN A 187 0.05 -3.59 -19.91
N PHE A 188 0.57 -3.87 -18.72
CA PHE A 188 1.94 -3.53 -18.34
C PHE A 188 2.56 -4.62 -17.44
N THR A 189 3.09 -5.65 -18.09
CA THR A 189 3.63 -6.87 -17.45
C THR A 189 5.15 -7.01 -17.58
N HIS A 190 5.76 -6.27 -18.50
CA HIS A 190 7.21 -6.29 -18.76
C HIS A 190 7.81 -4.88 -18.70
N TYR A 191 9.08 -4.79 -18.29
CA TYR A 191 9.77 -3.52 -18.29
C TYR A 191 9.94 -2.99 -19.72
N LYS A 192 9.95 -1.67 -19.86
CA LYS A 192 10.23 -0.99 -21.13
C LYS A 192 11.44 -0.08 -20.92
N GLN A 193 12.50 -0.29 -21.69
CA GLN A 193 13.64 0.62 -21.67
C GLN A 193 13.36 1.78 -22.63
N ILE A 194 13.56 3.00 -22.16
CA ILE A 194 13.38 4.20 -22.95
C ILE A 194 14.72 4.56 -23.58
N ARG A 195 14.72 4.76 -24.90
CA ARG A 195 15.87 5.25 -25.65
C ARG A 195 15.66 6.72 -25.91
N ALA A 196 16.51 7.55 -25.31
CA ALA A 196 16.52 8.99 -25.49
C ALA A 196 17.98 9.44 -25.65
N PHE A 197 18.22 10.41 -26.52
CA PHE A 197 19.56 10.92 -26.81
C PHE A 197 20.36 11.28 -25.55
N LEU A 198 19.70 11.92 -24.59
CA LEU A 198 20.31 12.33 -23.32
C LEU A 198 20.74 11.11 -22.46
N CYS A 199 19.99 10.01 -22.52
CA CYS A 199 20.35 8.76 -21.86
C CYS A 199 21.52 8.06 -22.57
N GLU A 200 21.54 8.06 -23.91
CA GLU A 200 22.59 7.40 -24.70
C GLU A 200 23.95 8.09 -24.55
N ASN A 201 24.00 9.42 -24.63
CA ASN A 201 25.25 10.17 -24.48
C ASN A 201 25.88 10.03 -23.10
N ASN A 202 25.05 9.92 -22.06
CA ASN A 202 25.49 9.86 -20.67
C ASN A 202 25.54 8.43 -20.12
N ASN A 203 25.30 7.41 -20.95
CA ASN A 203 25.19 6.00 -20.57
C ASN A 203 24.19 5.72 -19.42
N ILE A 204 23.09 6.47 -19.36
CA ILE A 204 22.08 6.39 -18.30
C ILE A 204 20.98 5.41 -18.70
N VAL A 205 20.60 4.53 -17.79
CA VAL A 205 19.53 3.55 -18.02
C VAL A 205 18.20 4.09 -17.52
N LEU A 206 17.29 4.47 -18.43
CA LEU A 206 15.90 4.81 -18.10
C LEU A 206 14.96 3.62 -18.40
N LYS A 207 14.22 3.14 -17.39
CA LYS A 207 13.22 2.07 -17.58
C LYS A 207 11.88 2.38 -16.91
N LEU A 208 10.81 2.04 -17.61
CA LEU A 208 9.51 1.81 -16.99
C LEU A 208 9.49 0.38 -16.44
N VAL A 209 9.08 0.22 -15.18
CA VAL A 209 9.13 -1.06 -14.46
C VAL A 209 7.74 -1.40 -13.89
N PRO A 210 7.11 -2.51 -14.31
CA PRO A 210 5.89 -2.99 -13.67
C PRO A 210 6.23 -3.66 -12.33
N TYR A 211 5.54 -3.25 -11.27
CA TYR A 211 5.79 -3.71 -9.92
C TYR A 211 4.62 -4.52 -9.38
N THR A 212 4.90 -5.75 -8.96
CA THR A 212 3.88 -6.66 -8.44
C THR A 212 3.64 -6.36 -6.96
N ILE A 213 2.38 -6.13 -6.59
CA ILE A 213 1.98 -5.87 -5.22
C ILE A 213 1.72 -7.20 -4.51
N ASN A 214 2.71 -7.67 -3.77
CA ASN A 214 2.63 -8.87 -2.95
C ASN A 214 3.46 -8.73 -1.67
N ASN A 215 3.24 -9.60 -0.69
CA ASN A 215 3.96 -9.56 0.58
C ASN A 215 5.37 -10.19 0.52
N GLN A 216 5.78 -10.73 -0.63
CA GLN A 216 7.06 -11.40 -0.79
C GLN A 216 8.19 -10.39 -0.97
N ILE A 217 9.21 -10.48 -0.13
CA ILE A 217 10.49 -9.79 -0.34
C ILE A 217 11.33 -10.71 -1.23
N LEU A 218 11.40 -10.41 -2.52
CA LEU A 218 12.29 -11.13 -3.43
C LEU A 218 13.74 -10.75 -3.09
N ARG A 219 14.39 -11.56 -2.25
CA ARG A 219 15.85 -11.50 -2.10
C ARG A 219 16.45 -12.06 -3.39
N ARG A 220 16.98 -11.19 -4.24
CA ARG A 220 17.93 -11.64 -5.27
C ARG A 220 19.26 -11.86 -4.54
N CYS A 221 19.57 -13.12 -4.26
CA CYS A 221 20.91 -13.55 -3.90
C CYS A 221 21.88 -13.31 -5.07
#